data_AF-A0A520XCS2-F1
#
_entry.id   AF-A0A520XCS2-F1
#
_cell.length_a   1.000
_cell.length_b   1.000
_cell.length_c   1.000
_cell.angle_alpha   90.00
_cell.angle_beta   90.00
_cell.angle_gamma   90.00
#
_symmetry.space_group_name_H-M   'P 1'
#
loop_
_entity.id
_entity.type
_entity.pdbx_description
1 polymer ?
#
loop_
_entity_poly.entity_id
_entity_poly.type
_entity_poly.pdbx_seq_one_letter_code
_entity_poly.pdbx_strand_id
1 'polypeptide(L)' 'MKIVLEIKDIEKAKTVINFLNQNPYIKIKDIENIEKKKKTFDMNQMFGLWKKRAITKEEIREKAWGF' A
#
# COMPACT_ATOMS: atom_id res chain seq x y z
N MET A 1 -2.67 -3.32 26.32
CA MET A 1 -2.67 -1.87 26.60
C MET A 1 -2.07 -1.15 25.40
N LYS A 2 -2.67 -0.04 24.95
CA LYS A 2 -2.17 0.76 23.82
C LYS A 2 -1.66 2.09 24.38
N ILE A 3 -0.40 2.42 24.08
CA ILE A 3 0.24 3.68 24.48
C ILE A 3 0.52 4.47 23.21
N VAL A 4 0.14 5.75 23.19
CA VAL A 4 0.40 6.68 22.09
C VAL A 4 1.28 7.78 22.64
N LEU A 5 2.42 8.01 22.00
CA LEU A 5 3.39 9.04 22.36
C LEU A 5 3.41 10.08 21.25
N GLU A 6 3.09 11.32 21.60
CA GLU A 6 3.17 12.46 20.68
C GLU A 6 4.46 13.23 20.97
N ILE A 7 5.36 13.27 19.99
CA ILE A 7 6.66 13.92 20.10
C ILE A 7 6.67 15.08 19.11
N LYS A 8 6.81 16.31 19.62
CA LYS A 8 6.79 17.53 18.80
C LYS A 8 8.07 17.74 17.99
N ASP A 9 9.15 17.07 18.38
CA ASP A 9 10.49 17.23 17.80
C ASP A 9 10.91 15.91 17.14
N ILE A 10 10.98 15.93 15.80
CA ILE A 10 11.25 14.75 14.97
C ILE A 10 12.66 14.21 15.21
N GLU A 11 13.63 15.07 15.50
CA GLU A 11 15.02 14.64 15.75
C GLU A 11 15.10 13.86 17.06
N LYS A 12 14.40 14.34 18.08
CA LYS A 12 14.31 13.65 19.38
C LYS A 12 13.46 12.39 19.30
N ALA A 13 12.49 12.32 18.39
CA ALA A 13 11.67 11.13 18.18
C ALA A 13 12.51 9.91 17.80
N LYS A 14 13.55 10.08 16.97
CA LYS A 14 14.48 8.99 16.60
C LYS A 14 15.19 8.41 17.82
N THR A 15 15.65 9.25 18.74
CA THR A 15 16.31 8.82 19.97
C THR A 15 15.36 8.02 20.86
N VAL A 16 14.11 8.47 21.00
CA VAL A 16 13.08 7.78 21.78
C VAL A 16 12.73 6.42 21.16
N ILE A 17 12.57 6.35 19.84
CA ILE A 17 12.33 5.10 19.10
C ILE A 17 13.49 4.12 19.32
N ASN A 18 14.73 4.58 19.21
CA ASN A 18 15.92 3.74 19.43
C ASN A 18 15.98 3.20 20.86
N PHE A 19 15.65 4.01 21.87
CA PHE A 19 15.58 3.56 23.26
C PHE A 19 14.48 2.50 23.45
N LEU A 20 13.29 2.73 22.90
CA LEU A 20 12.17 1.80 23.01
C LEU A 20 12.46 0.46 22.30
N ASN A 21 13.16 0.49 21.17
CA ASN A 21 13.57 -0.71 20.42
C ASN A 21 14.56 -1.61 21.16
N GLN A 22 15.28 -1.12 22.17
CA GLN A 22 16.19 -1.95 22.98
C GLN A 22 15.44 -2.96 23.86
N ASN A 23 14.15 -2.76 24.07
CA ASN A 23 13.34 -3.62 24.92
C ASN A 23 12.66 -4.72 24.09
N PRO A 24 12.90 -6.02 24.38
CA PRO A 24 12.39 -7.13 23.56
C PRO A 24 10.86 -7.30 23.61
N TYR A 25 10.19 -6.65 24.57
CA TYR A 25 8.74 -6.70 24.75
C TYR A 25 8.01 -5.50 24.12
N ILE A 26 8.74 -4.55 23.53
CA ILE A 26 8.15 -3.35 22.92
C ILE A 26 8.14 -3.51 21.41
N LYS A 27 6.93 -3.47 20.82
CA LYS A 27 6.74 -3.49 19.37
C LYS A 27 6.27 -2.13 18.91
N ILE A 28 7.15 -1.37 18.27
CA ILE A 28 6.84 -0.07 17.67
C ILE A 28 6.10 -0.32 16.34
N LYS A 29 5.00 0.40 16.12
CA LYS A 29 4.27 0.40 14.85
C LYS A 29 4.25 1.83 14.34
N ASP A 30 4.93 2.09 13.23
CA ASP A 30 4.90 3.40 12.59
C ASP A 30 3.50 3.66 12.02
N ILE A 31 2.90 4.76 12.45
CA ILE A 31 1.55 5.17 12.02
C ILE A 31 1.57 5.66 10.56
N GLU A 32 2.73 6.09 10.05
CA GLU A 32 2.89 6.58 8.67
C GLU A 32 2.58 5.54 7.60
N ASN A 33 2.63 4.24 7.93
CA ASN A 33 2.30 3.15 6.99
C ASN A 33 0.87 2.60 7.14
N ILE A 34 -0.01 3.23 7.92
CA ILE A 34 -1.37 2.73 8.14
C ILE A 34 -2.28 2.92 6.91
N GLU A 35 -1.92 3.74 5.92
CA GLU A 35 -2.76 3.92 4.73
C GLU A 35 -1.99 4.04 3.42
N LYS A 36 -1.61 2.91 2.83
CA LYS A 36 -2.01 2.60 1.45
C LYS A 36 -2.28 1.10 1.37
N LYS A 37 -3.51 0.69 1.69
CA LYS A 37 -4.07 -0.50 1.02
C LYS A 37 -3.90 -0.21 -0.46
N LYS A 38 -2.88 -0.80 -1.11
CA LYS A 38 -2.81 -0.87 -2.56
C LYS A 38 -4.15 -1.46 -2.95
N LYS A 39 -5.05 -0.60 -3.45
CA LYS A 39 -6.29 -1.05 -4.08
C LYS A 39 -5.77 -1.90 -5.23
N THR A 40 -5.76 -3.22 -5.05
CA THR A 40 -5.48 -4.16 -6.12
C THR A 40 -6.58 -3.88 -7.13
N PHE A 41 -6.24 -3.06 -8.12
CA PHE A 41 -7.18 -2.62 -9.11
C PHE A 41 -7.51 -3.87 -9.92
N ASP A 42 -8.69 -4.42 -9.69
CA ASP A 42 -9.12 -5.63 -10.37
C ASP A 42 -9.38 -5.26 -11.83
N MET A 43 -8.42 -5.60 -12.71
CA MET A 43 -8.54 -5.39 -14.15
C MET A 43 -9.83 -6.02 -14.70
N ASN A 44 -10.40 -7.03 -14.02
CA ASN A 44 -11.68 -7.62 -14.37
C ASN A 44 -12.87 -6.65 -14.27
N GLN A 45 -12.78 -5.61 -13.43
CA GLN A 45 -13.80 -4.56 -13.36
C GLN A 45 -13.74 -3.60 -14.56
N MET A 46 -12.56 -3.38 -15.15
CA MET A 46 -12.41 -2.56 -16.38
C MET A 46 -13.00 -3.26 -17.61
N PHE A 47 -12.93 -4.60 -17.67
CA PHE A 47 -13.51 -5.37 -18.76
C PHE A 47 -15.05 -5.33 -18.79
N GLY A 48 -15.70 -4.75 -17.77
CA GLY A 48 -17.15 -4.45 -17.80
C GLY A 48 -17.56 -3.60 -19.02
N LEU A 49 -16.69 -2.73 -19.51
CA LEU A 49 -16.91 -1.92 -20.72
C LEU A 49 -16.90 -2.75 -22.01
N TRP A 50 -16.27 -3.93 -22.00
CA TRP A 50 -16.17 -4.84 -23.15
C TRP A 50 -16.99 -6.12 -22.98
N LYS A 51 -17.80 -6.23 -21.92
CA LYS A 51 -18.61 -7.43 -21.62
C LYS A 51 -19.56 -7.86 -22.75
N LYS A 52 -19.88 -6.98 -23.70
CA LYS A 52 -20.71 -7.26 -24.90
C LYS A 52 -19.90 -7.60 -26.17
N ARG A 53 -18.57 -7.50 -26.12
CA ARG A 53 -17.68 -7.85 -27.23
C ARG A 53 -16.77 -8.98 -26.75
N ALA A 54 -16.73 -10.09 -27.49
CA ALA A 54 -15.81 -11.18 -27.21
C ALA A 54 -14.38 -10.77 -27.62
N ILE A 55 -13.82 -9.77 -26.92
CA ILE A 55 -12.48 -9.26 -27.20
C ILE A 55 -11.51 -10.07 -26.35
N THR A 56 -10.62 -10.82 -27.00
CA THR A 56 -9.56 -11.58 -26.33
C THR A 56 -8.37 -10.67 -26.00
N LYS A 57 -7.49 -11.12 -25.11
CA LYS A 57 -6.28 -10.34 -24.73
C LYS A 57 -5.36 -10.13 -25.94
N GLU A 58 -5.34 -11.12 -26.81
CA GLU A 58 -4.59 -11.17 -28.06
C GLU A 58 -5.06 -10.06 -29.01
N GLU A 59 -6.37 -9.92 -29.22
CA GLU A 59 -6.95 -8.86 -30.08
C GLU A 59 -6.67 -7.43 -29.56
N ILE A 60 -6.65 -7.24 -28.24
CA ILE A 60 -6.31 -5.94 -27.63
C ILE A 60 -4.85 -5.60 -27.91
N ARG A 61 -3.98 -6.60 -27.77
CA ARG A 61 -2.54 -6.44 -27.97
C ARG A 61 -2.22 -6.14 -29.43
N GLU A 62 -2.86 -6.85 -30.37
CA GLU A 62 -2.76 -6.60 -31.81
C GLU A 62 -3.22 -5.17 -32.17
N LYS A 63 -4.37 -4.71 -31.66
CA LYS A 63 -4.84 -3.34 -31.96
C LYS A 63 -4.01 -2.23 -31.33
N ALA A 64 -3.48 -2.45 -30.13
CA ALA A 64 -2.71 -1.44 -29.41
C ALA A 64 -1.26 -1.35 -29.89
N TRP A 65 -0.67 -2.47 -30.32
CA TRP A 65 0.77 -2.57 -30.59
C TRP A 65 1.12 -3.15 -31.97
N GLY A 66 0.14 -3.56 -32.77
CA GLY A 66 0.34 -3.98 -34.16
C GLY A 66 1.10 -5.31 -34.35
N PHE A 67 1.04 -6.20 -33.37
CA PHE A 67 1.69 -7.52 -33.41
C PHE A 67 0.77 -8.60 -33.96
#